data_AF-E0M193-F1
#
_entry.id   AF-E0M193-F1
#
_cell.length_a   1.000
_cell.length_b   1.000
_cell.length_c   1.000
_cell.angle_alpha   90.00
_cell.angle_beta   90.00
_cell.angle_gamma   90.00
#
_symmetry.space_group_name_H-M   'P 1'
#
loop_
_entity.id
_entity.type
_entity.pdbx_description
1 polymer ?
#
loop_
_entity_poly.entity_id
_entity_poly.type
_entity_poly.pdbx_seq_one_letter_code
_entity_poly.pdbx_strand_id
1 'polypeptide(L)' 'MYKAMKFYVSDHSTGGLLLHRMDCPQLPSETRRAFIGSCYTFNQTLSVARISYTGVMACPFCASKPDIKSVKS' A
#
# COMPACT_ATOMS: atom_id res chain seq x y z
N MET A 1 14.97 5.88 -12.52
CA MET A 1 14.37 6.66 -11.40
C MET A 1 13.20 5.85 -10.86
N TYR A 2 12.86 5.91 -9.58
CA TYR A 2 11.64 5.25 -9.08
C TYR A 2 10.43 6.17 -9.28
N LYS A 3 9.25 5.61 -9.57
CA LYS A 3 8.02 6.39 -9.66
C LYS A 3 7.33 6.35 -8.30
N ALA A 4 6.97 7.50 -7.76
CA ALA A 4 6.17 7.57 -6.55
C ALA A 4 4.79 6.94 -6.82
N MET A 5 4.35 6.05 -5.94
CA MET A 5 3.04 5.42 -6.01
C MET A 5 2.23 5.75 -4.76
N LYS A 6 0.93 5.94 -4.93
CA LYS A 6 -0.02 6.13 -3.82
C LYS A 6 -0.27 4.81 -3.11
N PHE A 7 -0.36 4.88 -1.79
CA PHE A 7 -0.66 3.75 -0.92
C PHE A 7 -1.84 4.06 -0.01
N TYR A 8 -2.56 3.01 0.33
CA TYR A 8 -3.80 3.08 1.10
C TYR A 8 -3.83 1.97 2.14
N VAL A 9 -4.41 2.24 3.30
CA VAL A 9 -4.78 1.22 4.29
C VAL A 9 -6.27 0.95 4.19
N SER A 10 -6.65 -0.32 4.23
CA SER A 10 -8.06 -0.73 4.28
C SER A 10 -8.26 -1.85 5.28
N ASP A 11 -9.44 -1.88 5.88
CA ASP A 11 -9.87 -2.97 6.77
C ASP A 11 -10.51 -4.09 5.94
N HIS A 12 -9.89 -5.26 6.03
CA HIS A 12 -10.42 -6.52 5.55
C HIS A 12 -10.87 -7.30 6.77
N SER A 13 -12.17 -7.34 7.05
CA SER A 13 -12.75 -7.87 8.31
C SER A 13 -12.13 -9.18 8.83
N THR A 14 -11.70 -10.08 7.94
CA THR A 14 -11.02 -11.34 8.27
C THR A 14 -9.49 -11.30 8.24
N GLY A 15 -8.90 -10.34 7.52
CA GLY A 15 -7.45 -10.15 7.35
C GLY A 15 -6.86 -8.98 8.14
N GLY A 16 -7.69 -8.22 8.86
CA GLY A 16 -7.30 -7.01 9.58
C GLY A 16 -6.97 -5.83 8.64
N LEU A 17 -6.20 -4.88 9.18
CA LEU A 17 -5.74 -3.72 8.44
C LEU A 17 -4.62 -4.11 7.48
N LEU A 18 -4.83 -3.89 6.19
CA LEU A 18 -3.86 -4.18 5.14
C LEU A 18 -3.41 -2.91 4.44
N LEU A 19 -2.11 -2.85 4.13
CA LEU A 19 -1.53 -1.83 3.28
C LEU A 19 -1.54 -2.27 1.81
N HIS A 20 -2.11 -1.43 0.96
CA HIS A 20 -2.29 -1.65 -0.46
C HIS A 20 -1.60 -0.56 -1.30
N ARG A 21 -1.17 -0.97 -2.49
CA ARG A 21 -0.78 -0.07 -3.58
C ARG A 21 -2.03 0.40 -4.32
N MET A 22 -1.97 1.57 -4.97
CA MET A 22 -3.09 2.06 -5.78
C MET A 22 -3.53 1.14 -6.92
N ASP A 23 -2.60 0.32 -7.43
CA ASP A 23 -2.82 -0.64 -8.53
C ASP A 23 -3.16 -2.05 -8.03
N CYS A 24 -3.50 -2.19 -6.74
CA CYS A 24 -3.88 -3.47 -6.18
C CYS A 24 -5.33 -3.81 -6.60
N PRO A 25 -5.59 -4.98 -7.22
CA PRO A 25 -6.92 -5.40 -7.61
C PRO A 25 -7.82 -5.74 -6.40
N GLN A 26 -7.21 -5.97 -5.23
CA GLN A 26 -7.91 -6.23 -3.98
C GLN A 26 -8.12 -4.95 -3.15
N LEU A 27 -7.73 -3.78 -3.68
CA LEU A 27 -7.93 -2.51 -2.98
C LEU A 27 -9.43 -2.18 -2.95
N PRO A 28 -10.03 -1.98 -1.76
CA PRO A 28 -11.44 -1.63 -1.67
C PRO A 28 -11.79 -0.27 -2.30
N SER A 29 -13.09 0.00 -2.41
CA SER A 29 -13.64 1.28 -2.85
C SER A 29 -13.12 2.46 -2.01
N GLU A 30 -13.24 3.67 -2.55
CA GLU A 30 -12.67 4.88 -1.91
C GLU A 30 -13.19 5.13 -0.50
N THR A 31 -14.46 4.79 -0.25
CA THR A 31 -15.10 4.89 1.07
C THR A 31 -14.57 3.91 2.12
N ARG A 32 -13.82 2.89 1.69
CA ARG A 32 -13.31 1.79 2.52
C ARG A 32 -11.78 1.76 2.63
N ARG A 33 -11.12 2.85 2.26
CA ARG A 33 -9.66 2.98 2.29
C ARG A 33 -9.23 4.35 2.80
N ALA A 34 -8.14 4.40 3.54
CA ALA A 34 -7.49 5.62 4.01
C ALA A 34 -6.19 5.84 3.23
N PHE A 35 -5.98 7.04 2.70
CA PHE A 35 -4.73 7.40 2.04
C PHE A 35 -3.62 7.59 3.07
N ILE A 36 -2.47 6.92 2.86
CA ILE A 36 -1.29 7.03 3.74
C ILE A 36 -0.28 8.02 3.20
N GLY A 37 -0.04 7.98 1.89
CA GLY A 37 1.00 8.77 1.26
C GLY A 37 1.42 8.25 -0.10
N SER A 38 2.32 8.99 -0.73
CA SER A 38 2.99 8.59 -1.97
C SER A 38 4.46 8.31 -1.67
N CYS A 39 4.93 7.09 -1.93
CA CYS A 39 6.32 6.69 -1.70
C CYS A 39 6.89 5.91 -2.88
N TYR A 40 8.20 5.70 -2.87
CA TYR A 40 8.91 5.01 -3.96
C TYR A 40 8.93 3.49 -3.78
N THR A 41 8.84 3.02 -2.53
CA THR A 41 8.86 1.60 -2.21
C THR A 41 7.71 1.20 -1.28
N PHE A 42 7.29 -0.06 -1.38
CA PHE A 42 6.25 -0.60 -0.49
C PHE A 42 6.70 -0.58 0.99
N ASN A 43 7.97 -0.90 1.27
CA ASN A 43 8.49 -0.95 2.63
C ASN A 43 8.60 0.42 3.32
N GLN A 44 8.87 1.48 2.55
CA GLN A 44 8.83 2.86 3.08
C GLN A 44 7.43 3.15 3.62
N THR A 45 6.41 2.90 2.80
CA THR A 45 5.02 3.18 3.22
C THR A 45 4.56 2.26 4.33
N LEU A 46 4.98 0.99 4.36
CA LEU A 46 4.66 0.07 5.46
C LEU A 46 5.20 0.57 6.80
N SER A 47 6.40 1.16 6.80
CA SER A 47 6.98 1.76 8.00
C SER A 47 6.14 2.93 8.49
N VAL A 48 5.69 3.81 7.58
CA VAL A 48 4.79 4.92 7.90
C VAL A 48 3.43 4.43 8.40
N ALA A 49 2.85 3.44 7.73
CA ALA A 49 1.53 2.89 8.09
C ALA A 49 1.55 2.29 9.50
N ARG A 50 2.62 1.61 9.90
CA ARG A 50 2.76 1.00 11.24
C ARG A 50 2.82 2.01 12.38
N ILE A 51 3.20 3.27 12.10
CA ILE A 51 3.18 4.35 13.09
C ILE A 51 1.73 4.78 13.36
N SER A 52 0.92 4.87 12.31
CA SER A 52 -0.45 5.40 12.40
C SER A 52 -1.52 4.34 12.63
N TYR A 53 -1.26 3.07 12.30
CA TYR A 53 -2.24 1.97 12.32
C TYR A 53 -1.66 0.75 13.04
N THR A 54 -2.10 0.52 14.28
CA THR A 54 -1.70 -0.65 15.07
C THR A 54 -2.13 -1.93 14.36
N GLY A 55 -1.21 -2.86 14.18
CA GLY A 55 -1.49 -4.16 13.58
C GLY A 55 -1.63 -4.14 12.05
N VAL A 56 -1.31 -3.04 11.37
CA VAL A 56 -1.32 -3.02 9.91
C VAL A 56 -0.29 -4.00 9.33
N MET A 57 -0.75 -4.80 8.38
CA MET A 57 0.05 -5.79 7.69
C MET A 57 0.19 -5.45 6.21
N ALA A 58 1.16 -6.06 5.56
CA ALA A 58 1.31 -5.95 4.11
C ALA A 58 0.21 -6.76 3.42
N CYS A 59 -0.48 -6.18 2.43
CA CYS A 59 -1.31 -6.97 1.53
C CYS A 59 -0.42 -8.03 0.83
N PRO A 60 -0.75 -9.34 0.90
CA PRO A 60 0.08 -10.40 0.31
C PRO A 60 0.31 -10.22 -1.20
N PHE A 61 -0.72 -9.74 -1.92
CA PHE A 61 -0.62 -9.43 -3.35
C PHE A 61 0.30 -8.24 -3.64
N CYS A 62 0.32 -7.24 -2.75
CA CYS A 62 1.19 -6.08 -2.94
C CYS A 62 2.64 -6.40 -2.57
N ALA A 63 2.85 -7.21 -1.54
CA ALA A 63 4.17 -7.60 -1.04
C ALA A 63 4.94 -8.47 -2.04
N SER A 64 4.25 -9.24 -2.89
CA SER A 64 4.87 -10.06 -3.94
C SER A 64 5.24 -9.27 -5.20
N LYS A 65 4.72 -8.03 -5.36
CA LYS A 65 5.03 -7.19 -6.52
C LYS A 65 6.30 -6.37 -6.29
N PRO A 66 7.20 -6.27 -7.28
CA PRO A 66 8.37 -5.40 -7.18
C PRO A 66 7.97 -3.92 -7.14
N ASP A 67 8.85 -3.09 -6.56
CA ASP A 67 8.71 -1.63 -6.61
C ASP A 67 8.74 -1.12 -8.07
N ILE A 68 7.94 -0.10 -8.37
CA ILE A 68 7.83 0.42 -9.74
C ILE A 68 9.09 1.21 -10.07
N LYS A 69 9.93 0.62 -10.91
CA LYS A 69 11.01 1.32 -11.59
C LYS A 69 10.40 2.18 -12.70
N SER A 70 10.74 3.46 -12.77
CA SER A 70 10.38 4.29 -13.92
C SER A 70 11.05 3.69 -15.15
N VAL A 71 10.24 3.26 -16.10
CA VAL A 71 10.70 2.97 -17.46
C VAL A 71 11.23 4.30 -18.00
N LYS A 72 12.47 4.30 -18.50
CA LYS A 72 12.98 5.45 -19.26
C LYS A 72 12.18 5.48 -20.57
N SER A 73 11.46 6.58 -20.80
CA SER A 73 10.85 6.89 -22.09
C SER A 73 11.91 7.15 -23.15
#